data_AF-A0A4Q6CIM1-F1
#
_entry.id   AF-A0A4Q6CIM1-F1
#
_cell.length_a   1.000
_cell.length_b   1.000
_cell.length_c   1.000
_cell.angle_alpha   90.00
_cell.angle_beta   90.00
_cell.angle_gamma   90.00
#
_symmetry.space_group_name_H-M   'P 1'
#
loop_
_entity.id
_entity.type
_entity.pdbx_description
1 polymer ?
#
loop_
_entity_poly.entity_id
_entity_poly.type
_entity_poly.pdbx_seq_one_letter_code
_entity_poly.pdbx_strand_id
1 'polypeptide(L)' 'MIKWIAIIPIRFYQLFLRKRIDRECIYTPTCSRYTIAAIHKHGPVKGWKFGLLRIQRCNGAMYKGGVDEP' A
#
# COMPACT_ATOMS: atom_id res chain seq x y z
N MET A 1 -13.27 -14.62 -3.97
CA MET A 1 -13.87 -14.11 -2.71
C MET A 1 -12.83 -13.62 -1.70
N ILE A 2 -11.79 -14.38 -1.33
CA ILE A 2 -10.79 -13.99 -0.29
C ILE A 2 -10.01 -12.68 -0.59
N LYS A 3 -9.77 -12.36 -1.88
CA LYS A 3 -9.04 -11.15 -2.29
C LYS A 3 -9.69 -9.84 -1.81
N TRP A 4 -11.02 -9.79 -1.74
CA TRP A 4 -11.77 -8.59 -1.31
C TRP A 4 -11.73 -8.38 0.19
N ILE A 5 -11.80 -9.47 0.98
CA ILE A 5 -11.72 -9.40 2.45
C ILE A 5 -10.38 -8.80 2.89
N ALA A 6 -9.30 -9.15 2.19
CA ALA A 6 -7.97 -8.60 2.46
C ALA A 6 -7.84 -7.10 2.10
N ILE A 7 -8.71 -6.57 1.23
CA ILE A 7 -8.70 -5.16 0.79
C ILE A 7 -9.56 -4.27 1.70
N ILE A 8 -10.57 -4.83 2.36
CA ILE A 8 -11.46 -4.10 3.28
C ILE A 8 -10.70 -3.35 4.38
N PRO A 9 -9.79 -3.96 5.16
CA PRO A 9 -9.03 -3.25 6.18
C PRO A 9 -8.09 -2.19 5.57
N ILE A 10 -7.56 -2.43 4.36
CA ILE A 10 -6.73 -1.44 3.65
C ILE A 10 -7.57 -0.22 3.25
N ARG A 11 -8.78 -0.42 2.74
CA ARG A 11 -9.69 0.68 2.38
C ARG A 11 -10.22 1.40 3.60
N PHE A 12 -10.49 0.69 4.69
CA PHE A 12 -10.87 1.30 5.97
C PHE A 12 -9.75 2.16 6.54
N TYR A 13 -8.50 1.67 6.48
CA TYR A 13 -7.30 2.40 6.84
C TYR A 13 -7.08 3.62 5.92
N GLN A 14 -7.24 3.48 4.59
CA GLN A 14 -7.22 4.61 3.65
C GLN A 14 -8.28 5.66 4.00
N LEU A 15 -9.51 5.26 4.33
CA LEU A 15 -10.59 6.18 4.69
C LEU A 15 -10.32 6.93 6.00
N PHE A 16 -9.77 6.24 7.00
CA PHE A 16 -9.38 6.85 8.28
C PHE A 16 -8.16 7.78 8.15
N LEU A 17 -7.25 7.47 7.23
CA LEU A 17 -6.03 8.26 7.02
C LEU A 17 -6.16 9.35 5.95
N ARG A 18 -7.14 9.27 5.05
CA ARG A 18 -7.39 10.29 4.00
C ARG A 18 -7.61 11.69 4.58
N LYS A 19 -8.00 11.78 5.85
CA LYS A 19 -8.21 13.05 6.56
C LYS A 19 -7.00 13.51 7.39
N ARG A 20 -5.96 12.68 7.56
CA ARG A 20 -4.82 12.94 8.47
C ARG A 20 -3.44 12.74 7.86
N ILE A 21 -3.33 12.23 6.64
CA ILE A 21 -2.04 12.03 5.98
C ILE A 21 -1.90 13.03 4.84
N ASP A 22 -1.25 14.15 5.17
CA ASP A 22 -0.57 15.05 4.24
C ASP A 22 0.80 14.49 3.80
N ARG A 23 0.98 13.16 3.86
CA ARG A 23 2.19 12.51 3.38
C ARG A 23 1.93 12.06 1.95
N GLU A 24 2.46 12.82 1.01
CA GLU A 24 2.65 12.36 -0.36
C GLU A 24 3.45 11.05 -0.30
N CYS A 25 2.85 9.94 -0.71
CA CYS A 25 3.59 8.68 -0.79
C CYS A 25 4.69 8.92 -1.83
N ILE A 26 5.95 8.81 -1.39
CA ILE A 26 7.16 9.02 -2.21
C ILE A 26 7.25 8.07 -3.42
N TYR A 27 6.35 7.08 -3.48
CA TYR A 27 6.30 6.07 -4.50
C TYR A 27 5.09 6.24 -5.42
N THR A 28 5.31 6.05 -6.72
CA THR A 28 4.24 6.03 -7.73
C THR A 28 4.14 4.65 -8.39
N PRO A 29 2.95 4.04 -8.52
CA PRO A 29 1.69 4.43 -7.89
C PRO A 29 1.75 4.31 -6.36
N THR A 30 0.81 4.96 -5.66
CA THR A 30 0.81 5.02 -4.19
C THR A 30 0.92 3.64 -3.56
N CYS A 31 1.52 3.60 -2.37
CA CYS A 31 1.78 2.45 -1.51
C CYS A 31 0.55 1.51 -1.41
N SER A 32 -0.65 2.08 -1.35
CA SER A 32 -1.91 1.35 -1.29
C SER A 32 -2.41 0.83 -2.65
N ARG A 33 -2.24 1.58 -3.75
CA ARG A 33 -2.47 1.07 -5.12
C ARG A 33 -1.54 -0.10 -5.43
N TYR A 34 -0.26 0.02 -5.06
CA TYR A 34 0.69 -1.07 -5.20
C TYR A 34 0.24 -2.30 -4.40
N THR A 35 -0.18 -2.13 -3.15
CA THR A 35 -0.65 -3.25 -2.32
C THR A 35 -1.83 -3.98 -2.97
N ILE A 36 -2.80 -3.24 -3.53
CA ILE A 36 -3.93 -3.84 -4.25
C ILE A 36 -3.44 -4.63 -5.47
N ALA A 37 -2.59 -4.04 -6.30
CA ALA A 37 -2.08 -4.70 -7.50
C ALA A 37 -1.20 -5.92 -7.16
N ALA A 38 -0.39 -5.84 -6.10
CA ALA A 38 0.38 -6.96 -5.57
C ALA A 38 -0.50 -8.09 -5.00
N ILE A 39 -1.62 -7.76 -4.34
CA ILE A 39 -2.62 -8.75 -3.90
C ILE A 39 -3.28 -9.44 -5.10
N HIS A 40 -3.54 -8.69 -6.17
CA HIS A 40 -4.09 -9.25 -7.41
C HIS A 40 -3.11 -10.22 -8.09
N LYS A 41 -1.83 -9.85 -8.16
CA LYS A 41 -0.76 -10.59 -8.86
C LYS A 41 -0.18 -11.76 -8.06
N HIS A 42 0.15 -11.56 -6.78
CA HIS A 42 0.84 -12.55 -5.94
C HIS A 42 -0.07 -13.23 -4.90
N GLY A 43 -1.33 -12.82 -4.81
CA GLY A 43 -2.27 -13.31 -3.80
C GLY A 43 -2.23 -12.51 -2.49
N PRO A 44 -3.22 -12.72 -1.61
CA PRO A 44 -3.48 -11.86 -0.45
C PRO A 44 -2.31 -11.82 0.54
N VAL A 45 -1.66 -12.95 0.82
CA VAL A 45 -0.58 -13.04 1.82
C VAL A 45 0.69 -12.32 1.35
N LYS A 46 1.16 -12.63 0.14
CA LYS A 46 2.36 -12.00 -0.44
C LYS A 46 2.11 -10.53 -0.76
N GLY A 47 0.95 -10.18 -1.30
CA GLY A 47 0.59 -8.80 -1.61
C GLY A 47 0.57 -7.91 -0.36
N TRP A 48 0.03 -8.41 0.76
CA TRP A 48 0.10 -7.70 2.04
C TRP A 48 1.52 -7.51 2.55
N LYS A 49 2.37 -8.54 2.45
CA LYS A 49 3.79 -8.44 2.87
C LYS A 49 4.54 -7.36 2.09
N PHE A 50 4.38 -7.33 0.75
CA PHE A 50 5.01 -6.32 -0.09
C PHE A 50 4.46 -4.90 0.19
N GLY A 51 3.15 -4.78 0.37
CA GLY A 51 2.51 -3.52 0.74
C GLY A 51 2.99 -2.95 2.08
N LEU A 52 3.02 -3.77 3.13
CA LEU A 52 3.46 -3.37 4.47
C LEU A 52 4.94 -2.94 4.49
N LEU A 53 5.81 -3.70 3.83
CA LEU A 53 7.23 -3.35 3.68
C LEU A 53 7.41 -2.00 2.98
N ARG A 54 6.52 -1.66 2.02
CA ARG A 54 6.57 -0.39 1.30
C ARG A 54 5.97 0.76 2.12
N ILE A 55 4.91 0.50 2.90
CA ILE A 55 4.33 1.48 3.84
C ILE A 55 5.35 1.87 4.92
N GLN A 56 6.09 0.91 5.48
CA GLN A 56 7.16 1.19 6.44
C GLN A 56 8.25 2.08 5.84
N ARG A 57 8.67 1.79 4.59
CA ARG A 57 9.64 2.60 3.84
C ARG A 57 9.12 3.98 3.46
N CYS A 58 7.81 4.14 3.26
CA CYS A 58 7.18 5.42 2.94
C CYS A 58 6.96 6.29 4.19
N ASN A 59 6.68 5.66 5.35
CA ASN A 59 6.51 6.37 6.61
C ASN A 59 7.85 6.77 7.25
N GLY A 60 8.91 6.01 6.99
CA GLY A 60 10.28 6.40 7.30
C GLY A 60 10.78 7.36 6.23
N ALA A 61 10.97 8.64 6.59
CA ALA A 61 11.38 9.74 5.70
C ALA A 61 12.80 9.60 5.08
N MET A 62 13.34 8.39 5.00
CA MET A 62 14.75 8.11 4.67
C MET A 62 14.96 7.66 3.22
N TYR A 63 13.90 7.40 2.45
CA TYR A 63 14.01 6.91 1.07
C TYR A 63 13.59 7.99 0.07
N LYS A 64 14.35 8.16 -1.02
CA LYS A 64 14.09 9.15 -2.09
C LYS A 64 12.81 8.89 -2.91
N GLY A 65 12.11 7.80 -2.66
CA GLY A 65 10.94 7.45 -3.46
C GLY A 65 11.27 7.03 -4.88
N GLY A 66 10.26 6.66 -5.67
CA GLY A 66 10.43 6.24 -7.06
C GLY A 66 9.22 5.53 -7.67
N VAL A 67 9.31 5.23 -8.98
CA VAL A 67 8.30 4.43 -9.67
C VAL A 67 8.59 2.95 -9.40
N ASP A 68 7.66 2.25 -8.77
CA ASP A 68 7.81 0.82 -8.49
C ASP A 68 6.44 0.15 -8.69
N GLU A 69 6.36 -0.61 -9.77
CA GLU A 69 5.17 -1.30 -10.27
C GLU A 69 5.25 -2.79 -9.89
N PRO A 70 4.12 -3.40 -9.45
CA PRO A 70 4.10 -4.79 -8.99
C PRO A 70 4.14 -5.83 -10.11
#